data_AF-A0A9Y3RFS1-F1
#
_entry.id   AF-A0A9Y3RFS1-F1
#
_cell.length_a   1.000
_cell.length_b   1.000
_cell.length_c   1.000
_cell.angle_alpha   90.00
_cell.angle_beta   90.00
_cell.angle_gamma   90.00
#
_symmetry.space_group_name_H-M   'P 1'
#
loop_
_entity.id
_entity.type
_entity.pdbx_description
1 polymer ?
#
loop_
_entity_poly.entity_id
_entity_poly.type
_entity_poly.pdbx_seq_one_letter_code
_entity_poly.pdbx_strand_id
1 'polypeptide(L)'
;MANHLELIQELQQLDKVPSLERLRAAQKRRTQQLKRWAVYEKEMQNKKRKADKKGRIANSLQQSEPKKHVSFAASVALLEASARNDPDEVRYLLRNNVSPDLCNEDGLTALHQVRLSLLSLLQLE
;
A
#
# COMPACT_ATOMS: atom_id res chain seq x y z
N MET A 1 11.07 -18.14 4.11
CA MET A 1 11.00 -17.85 2.66
C MET A 1 11.63 -19.02 1.92
N ALA A 2 11.14 -19.39 0.72
CA ALA A 2 11.73 -20.51 -0.03
C ALA A 2 13.13 -20.11 -0.52
N ASN A 3 14.08 -21.03 -0.47
CA ASN A 3 15.46 -20.78 -0.89
C ASN A 3 15.51 -20.71 -2.43
N HIS A 4 16.35 -19.84 -2.98
CA HIS A 4 16.53 -19.69 -4.44
C HIS A 4 16.92 -21.02 -5.11
N LEU A 5 17.76 -21.81 -4.45
CA LEU A 5 18.19 -23.12 -4.95
C LEU A 5 17.03 -24.12 -5.03
N GLU A 6 16.14 -24.14 -4.05
CA GLU A 6 14.96 -25.01 -4.05
C GLU A 6 14.02 -24.65 -5.23
N LEU A 7 13.86 -23.35 -5.52
CA LEU A 7 13.05 -22.88 -6.63
C LEU A 7 13.62 -23.33 -7.99
N ILE A 8 14.94 -23.20 -8.19
CA ILE A 8 15.58 -23.62 -9.45
C ILE A 8 15.42 -25.13 -9.65
N GLN A 9 15.64 -25.93 -8.60
CA GLN A 9 15.51 -27.38 -8.67
C GLN A 9 14.06 -27.79 -8.98
N GLU A 10 13.08 -27.14 -8.38
CA GLU A 10 11.66 -27.38 -8.63
C GLU A 10 11.29 -27.05 -10.09
N LEU A 11 11.79 -25.94 -10.65
CA LEU A 11 11.54 -25.57 -12.05
C LEU A 11 12.09 -26.62 -13.04
N GLN A 12 13.32 -27.10 -12.81
CA GLN A 12 13.91 -28.16 -13.64
C GLN A 12 13.10 -29.47 -13.60
N GLN A 13 12.40 -29.76 -12.50
CA GLN A 13 11.50 -30.91 -12.39
C GLN A 13 10.17 -30.65 -13.11
N LEU A 14 9.66 -29.42 -13.02
CA LEU A 14 8.40 -29.02 -13.65
C LEU A 14 8.45 -29.05 -15.18
N ASP A 15 9.61 -28.80 -15.79
CA ASP A 15 9.79 -28.88 -17.25
C ASP A 15 9.52 -30.29 -17.83
N LYS A 16 9.68 -31.33 -17.00
CA LYS A 16 9.52 -32.73 -17.41
C LYS A 16 8.10 -33.26 -17.25
N VAL A 17 7.21 -32.51 -16.60
CA VAL A 17 5.84 -32.97 -16.26
C VAL A 17 4.76 -32.29 -17.12
N PRO A 18 3.63 -32.98 -17.39
CA PRO A 18 2.53 -32.42 -18.17
C PRO A 18 1.98 -31.11 -17.62
N SER A 19 1.37 -30.29 -18.48
CA SER A 19 0.84 -28.96 -18.12
C SER A 19 -0.13 -28.96 -16.94
N LEU A 20 -1.00 -29.97 -16.85
CA LEU A 20 -1.96 -30.11 -15.75
C LEU A 20 -1.27 -30.32 -14.39
N GLU A 21 -0.19 -31.09 -14.36
CA GLU A 21 0.57 -31.33 -13.13
C GLU A 21 1.36 -30.10 -12.70
N ARG A 22 1.91 -29.35 -13.67
CA ARG A 22 2.53 -28.04 -13.43
C ARG A 22 1.54 -27.07 -12.78
N LEU A 23 0.30 -27.02 -13.26
CA LEU A 23 -0.75 -26.17 -12.68
C LEU A 23 -1.05 -26.55 -11.23
N ARG A 24 -1.20 -27.85 -10.93
CA ARG A 24 -1.42 -28.35 -9.56
C ARG A 24 -0.25 -28.00 -8.64
N ALA A 25 0.99 -28.14 -9.12
CA ALA A 25 2.19 -27.80 -8.36
C ALA A 25 2.24 -26.28 -8.04
N ALA A 26 1.94 -25.42 -9.02
CA ALA A 26 1.86 -23.98 -8.82
C ALA A 26 0.79 -23.59 -7.78
N GLN A 27 -0.41 -24.18 -7.85
CA GLN A 27 -1.48 -23.96 -6.88
C GLN A 27 -1.08 -24.41 -5.46
N LYS A 28 -0.46 -25.60 -5.34
CA LYS A 28 0.05 -26.12 -4.06
C LYS A 28 1.10 -25.17 -3.46
N ARG A 29 2.02 -24.69 -4.30
CA ARG A 29 3.06 -23.74 -3.89
C ARG A 29 2.49 -22.42 -3.42
N ARG A 30 1.54 -21.84 -4.16
CA ARG A 30 0.86 -20.59 -3.77
C ARG A 30 0.16 -20.74 -2.42
N THR A 31 -0.53 -21.85 -2.22
CA THR A 31 -1.17 -22.18 -0.93
C THR A 31 -0.14 -22.23 0.21
N GLN A 32 1.03 -22.87 0.00
CA GLN A 32 2.09 -22.92 1.01
C GLN A 32 2.69 -21.54 1.31
N GLN A 33 2.88 -20.70 0.29
CA GLN A 33 3.35 -19.32 0.47
C GLN A 33 2.39 -18.53 1.34
N LEU A 34 1.09 -18.60 1.07
CA LEU A 34 0.06 -17.91 1.85
C LEU A 34 0.02 -18.39 3.31
N LYS A 35 0.15 -19.71 3.55
CA LYS A 35 0.23 -20.25 4.91
C LYS A 35 1.45 -19.73 5.68
N ARG A 36 2.63 -19.74 5.05
CA ARG A 36 3.87 -19.22 5.65
C ARG A 36 3.77 -17.71 5.89
N TRP A 37 3.14 -16.97 4.97
CA TRP A 37 2.89 -15.54 5.11
C TRP A 37 2.02 -15.23 6.33
N ALA A 38 0.89 -15.94 6.50
CA ALA A 38 0.00 -15.74 7.64
C ALA A 38 0.71 -15.95 9.00
N VAL A 39 1.61 -16.94 9.09
CA VAL A 39 2.44 -17.15 10.29
C VAL A 39 3.41 -15.99 10.51
N TYR A 40 4.15 -15.59 9.46
CA TYR A 40 5.10 -14.48 9.53
C TYR A 40 4.41 -13.16 9.93
N GLU A 41 3.24 -12.87 9.39
CA GLU A 41 2.45 -11.68 9.71
C GLU A 41 2.07 -11.66 11.20
N LYS A 42 1.60 -12.80 11.74
CA LYS A 42 1.31 -12.95 13.17
C LYS A 42 2.54 -12.73 14.05
N GLU A 43 3.70 -13.27 13.65
CA GLU A 43 4.96 -13.05 14.37
C GLU A 43 5.40 -11.59 14.34
N MET A 44 5.25 -10.90 13.20
CA MET A 44 5.58 -9.48 13.07
C MET A 44 4.69 -8.59 13.93
N GLN A 45 3.37 -8.87 13.95
CA GLN A 45 2.46 -8.16 14.86
C GLN A 45 2.82 -8.37 16.33
N ASN A 46 3.20 -9.60 16.71
CA ASN A 46 3.67 -9.89 18.06
C ASN A 46 4.97 -9.16 18.40
N LYS A 47 5.92 -9.05 17.46
CA LYS A 47 7.16 -8.28 17.63
C LYS A 47 6.87 -6.79 17.81
N LYS A 48 5.96 -6.21 17.00
CA LYS A 48 5.53 -4.80 17.13
C LYS A 48 4.91 -4.54 18.51
N ARG A 49 3.96 -5.38 18.96
CA ARG A 49 3.36 -5.27 20.30
C ARG A 49 4.40 -5.36 21.44
N LYS A 50 5.41 -6.22 21.30
CA LYS A 50 6.52 -6.32 22.27
C LYS A 50 7.42 -5.08 22.25
N ALA A 51 7.73 -4.54 21.07
CA ALA A 51 8.50 -3.31 20.91
C ALA A 51 7.76 -2.10 21.48
N ASP A 52 6.45 -1.97 21.23
CA ASP A 52 5.61 -0.90 21.76
C ASP A 52 5.53 -0.97 23.30
N LYS A 53 5.41 -2.18 23.88
CA LYS A 53 5.44 -2.37 25.33
C LYS A 53 6.79 -1.97 25.95
N LYS A 54 7.91 -2.24 25.27
CA LYS A 54 9.26 -1.84 25.72
C LYS A 54 9.51 -0.34 25.54
N GLY A 55 9.00 0.27 24.46
CA GLY A 55 9.10 1.70 24.19
C GLY A 55 8.27 2.55 25.15
N ARG A 56 7.09 2.08 25.57
CA ARG A 56 6.28 2.76 26.60
C ARG A 56 6.93 2.82 27.98
N ILE A 57 7.76 1.84 28.34
CA ILE A 57 8.51 1.83 29.61
C ILE A 57 9.70 2.80 29.56
N ALA A 58 10.28 3.04 28.37
CA ALA A 58 11.43 3.92 28.19
C ALA A 58 11.06 5.39 27.91
N ASN A 59 9.90 5.69 27.30
CA ASN A 59 9.52 7.02 26.83
C ASN A 59 8.31 7.62 27.58
N SER A 60 8.34 7.67 28.91
CA SER A 60 7.32 8.40 29.68
C SER A 60 7.37 9.93 29.51
N LEU A 61 8.34 10.49 28.77
CA LEU A 61 8.62 11.94 28.76
C LEU A 61 8.60 12.63 27.39
N GLN A 62 8.39 11.91 26.27
CA GLN A 62 8.28 12.58 24.97
C GLN A 62 7.33 11.81 24.04
N GLN A 63 6.08 12.27 23.96
CA GLN A 63 5.20 11.92 22.84
C GLN A 63 5.72 12.60 21.57
N SER A 64 6.76 12.04 20.97
CA SER A 64 7.16 12.44 19.63
C SER A 64 6.21 11.77 18.63
N GLU A 65 5.39 12.57 17.93
CA GLU A 65 4.60 12.11 16.80
C GLU A 65 5.47 11.30 15.83
N PRO A 66 4.95 10.17 15.29
CA PRO A 66 5.70 9.32 14.38
C PRO A 66 6.11 10.14 13.14
N LYS A 67 7.41 10.42 13.02
CA LYS A 67 7.94 11.16 11.87
C LYS A 67 7.72 10.33 10.61
N LYS A 68 6.87 10.82 9.71
CA LYS A 68 6.73 10.24 8.37
C LYS A 68 8.02 10.52 7.60
N HIS A 69 8.74 9.46 7.24
CA HIS A 69 10.04 9.56 6.54
C HIS A 69 9.91 9.79 5.02
N VAL A 70 8.69 9.79 4.49
CA VAL A 70 8.39 9.96 3.08
C VAL A 70 7.32 11.04 2.94
N SER A 71 7.57 12.01 2.05
CA SER A 71 6.64 13.06 1.67
C SER A 71 6.52 13.11 0.15
N PHE A 72 5.36 13.55 -0.33
CA PHE A 72 5.08 13.78 -1.74
C PHE A 72 4.96 15.28 -2.01
N ALA A 73 5.08 15.67 -3.28
CA ALA A 73 4.82 17.03 -3.70
C ALA A 73 3.37 17.43 -3.35
N ALA A 74 3.18 18.70 -2.98
CA ALA A 74 1.87 19.22 -2.55
C ALA A 74 0.81 19.13 -3.66
N SER A 75 1.21 19.26 -4.94
CA SER A 75 0.32 19.08 -6.09
C SER A 75 -0.24 17.66 -6.13
N VAL A 76 0.63 16.65 -6.01
CA VAL A 76 0.24 15.24 -5.99
C VAL A 76 -0.71 14.95 -4.83
N ALA A 77 -0.38 15.43 -3.63
CA ALA A 77 -1.21 15.23 -2.43
C ALA A 77 -2.61 15.87 -2.58
N LEU A 78 -2.68 17.09 -3.10
CA LEU A 78 -3.96 17.80 -3.28
C LEU A 78 -4.85 17.13 -4.33
N LEU A 79 -4.27 16.76 -5.47
CA LEU A 79 -5.00 16.11 -6.57
C LEU A 79 -5.48 14.72 -6.15
N GLU A 80 -4.65 13.94 -5.45
CA GLU A 80 -5.01 12.60 -4.98
C GLU A 80 -6.11 12.64 -3.90
N ALA A 81 -6.02 13.55 -2.93
CA ALA A 81 -7.06 13.74 -1.92
C ALA A 81 -8.40 14.15 -2.55
N SER A 82 -8.34 14.99 -3.60
CA SER A 82 -9.53 15.40 -4.36
C SER A 82 -10.14 14.24 -5.15
N ALA A 83 -9.32 13.41 -5.80
CA ALA A 83 -9.77 12.23 -6.54
C ALA A 83 -10.40 11.16 -5.63
N ARG A 84 -9.90 11.02 -4.39
CA ARG A 84 -10.49 10.13 -3.35
C ARG A 84 -11.76 10.67 -2.70
N ASN A 85 -12.18 11.89 -3.02
CA ASN A 85 -13.29 12.57 -2.34
C ASN A 85 -13.06 12.69 -0.82
N ASP A 86 -11.85 13.11 -0.40
CA ASP A 86 -11.49 13.38 1.00
C ASP A 86 -11.48 14.90 1.27
N PRO A 87 -12.63 15.51 1.63
CA PRO A 87 -12.72 16.95 1.81
C PRO A 87 -11.93 17.44 3.03
N ASP A 88 -11.70 16.60 4.03
CA ASP A 88 -10.98 17.00 5.24
C ASP A 88 -9.49 17.11 4.98
N GLU A 89 -8.92 16.18 4.20
CA GLU A 89 -7.53 16.26 3.77
C GLU A 89 -7.29 17.43 2.81
N VAL A 90 -8.21 17.66 1.85
CA VAL A 90 -8.15 18.84 0.97
C VAL A 90 -8.19 20.14 1.79
N ARG A 91 -9.10 20.25 2.77
CA ARG A 91 -9.17 21.41 3.67
C ARG A 91 -7.88 21.58 4.47
N TYR A 92 -7.30 20.49 4.97
CA TYR A 92 -6.03 20.53 5.68
C TYR A 92 -4.90 21.05 4.78
N LEU A 93 -4.79 20.55 3.55
CA LEU A 93 -3.76 20.99 2.61
C LEU A 93 -3.91 22.48 2.24
N LEU A 94 -5.13 22.94 1.96
CA LEU A 94 -5.39 24.35 1.66
C LEU A 94 -5.08 25.27 2.86
N ARG A 95 -5.38 24.84 4.09
CA ARG A 95 -5.00 25.57 5.31
C ARG A 95 -3.48 25.65 5.53
N ASN A 96 -2.72 24.72 4.96
CA ASN A 96 -1.26 24.68 5.01
C ASN A 96 -0.58 25.35 3.79
N ASN A 97 -1.25 26.34 3.18
CA ASN A 97 -0.74 27.13 2.05
C ASN A 97 -0.44 26.35 0.77
N VAL A 98 -1.09 25.19 0.57
CA VAL A 98 -1.06 24.53 -0.73
C VAL A 98 -1.97 25.29 -1.68
N SER A 99 -1.45 25.70 -2.85
CA SER A 99 -2.24 26.43 -3.83
C SER A 99 -3.32 25.52 -4.44
N PRO A 100 -4.60 25.97 -4.52
CA PRO A 100 -5.67 25.22 -5.17
C PRO A 100 -5.50 25.10 -6.69
N ASP A 101 -4.67 25.97 -7.29
CA ASP A 101 -4.45 26.05 -8.74
C ASP A 101 -3.36 25.09 -9.23
N LEU A 102 -2.83 24.24 -8.34
CA LEU A 102 -1.89 23.20 -8.73
C LEU A 102 -2.55 22.22 -9.69
N CYS A 103 -1.84 21.92 -10.78
CA CYS A 103 -2.29 21.01 -11.82
C CYS A 103 -1.34 19.82 -11.98
N ASN A 104 -1.84 18.76 -12.62
CA ASN A 104 -1.02 17.64 -13.09
C ASN A 104 -0.28 18.00 -14.39
N GLU A 105 0.47 17.05 -14.94
CA GLU A 105 1.20 17.19 -16.22
C GLU A 105 0.29 17.55 -17.41
N ASP A 106 -1.02 17.24 -17.33
CA ASP A 106 -2.01 17.57 -18.35
C ASP A 106 -2.67 18.96 -18.15
N GLY A 107 -2.29 19.69 -17.10
CA GLY A 107 -2.89 20.99 -16.76
C GLY A 107 -4.23 20.90 -16.00
N LEU A 108 -4.64 19.73 -15.53
CA LEU A 108 -5.86 19.53 -14.75
C LEU A 108 -5.66 19.82 -13.27
N THR A 109 -6.43 20.77 -12.74
CA THR A 109 -6.48 21.08 -11.30
C THR A 109 -7.40 20.12 -10.53
N ALA A 110 -7.37 20.21 -9.20
CA ALA A 110 -8.24 19.43 -8.31
C ALA A 110 -9.73 19.55 -8.71
N LEU A 111 -10.18 20.75 -9.07
CA LEU A 111 -11.55 20.99 -9.48
C LEU A 111 -11.93 20.27 -10.78
N HIS A 112 -11.00 20.21 -11.74
CA HIS A 112 -11.22 19.46 -12.98
C HIS A 112 -11.41 17.97 -12.68
N GLN A 113 -10.61 17.42 -11.77
CA GLN A 113 -10.68 16.01 -11.40
C GLN A 113 -11.98 15.65 -10.66
N VAL A 114 -12.44 16.50 -9.74
CA VAL A 114 -13.70 16.31 -9.02
C VAL A 114 -14.91 16.34 -9.97
N ARG A 115 -14.89 17.22 -10.99
CA ARG A 115 -15.96 17.23 -12.00
C ARG A 115 -15.99 15.92 -12.80
N LEU A 116 -14.82 15.44 -13.22
CA LEU A 116 -14.72 14.21 -14.02
C LEU A 116 -15.12 12.96 -13.21
N SER A 117 -14.73 12.89 -11.94
CA SER A 117 -15.10 11.76 -11.07
C SER A 117 -16.61 11.73 -10.81
N LEU A 118 -17.25 12.88 -10.58
CA LEU A 118 -18.70 12.98 -10.41
C LEU A 118 -19.49 12.58 -11.67
N LEU A 119 -19.01 12.94 -12.87
CA LEU A 119 -19.61 12.52 -14.14
C LEU A 119 -19.54 10.99 -14.33
N SER A 120 -18.43 10.36 -13.96
CA SER A 120 -18.29 8.90 -14.05
C SER A 120 -19.23 8.14 -13.10
N LEU A 121 -19.56 8.74 -11.95
CA LEU A 121 -20.53 8.17 -10.99
C LEU A 121 -21.98 8.29 -11.49
N LEU A 122 -22.30 9.37 -12.22
CA LEU A 122 -23.63 9.59 -12.81
C LEU A 122 -23.91 8.75 -14.07
N GLN A 123 -22.88 8.13 -14.68
CA GLN A 123 -23.04 7.22 -15.82
C GLN A 123 -23.15 5.75 -15.42
N LEU A 124 -23.13 5.44 -14.12
CA LEU A 124 -23.27 4.09 -13.57
C LEU A 124 -24.66 3.82 -12.96
N GLU A 125 -25.61 4.75 -13.11
CA GLU A 125 -27.06 4.55 -12.89
C GLU A 125 -27.81 4.51 -14.23
#